data_AF-A0A1V2IHD0-F1
#
_entry.id   AF-A0A1V2IHD0-F1
#
_cell.length_a   1.000
_cell.length_b   1.000
_cell.length_c   1.000
_cell.angle_alpha   90.00
_cell.angle_beta   90.00
_cell.angle_gamma   90.00
#
_symmetry.space_group_name_H-M   'P 1'
#
loop_
_entity.id
_entity.type
_entity.pdbx_description
1 polymer ?
#
loop_
_entity_poly.entity_id
_entity_poly.type
_entity_poly.pdbx_seq_one_letter_code
_entity_poly.pdbx_strand_id
1 'polypeptide(L)'
;MSLDGDRADGRRSPAASADRGPAGLTRNADLAQGDHLEQGAHLAQDPAEAAAASAAVARVDGPVSERTYRRMVGGTALLIVAALLPLDFLTGRRLVVFQGVALVACSVFAVTLAAVAIVRSRGVERRWRLLVSSGLLSTLVGAVYWSIVWADPGRSLLRLRAEDGIYLLAPLLALIGLLTIPTTPADRSGAQRAPPLAADDDGAGRLVAAVVVALDGLVIVVSMFLIAWVAVLRHVAESGVSGWPFVVALAYPLSEVVLVVVALLLLTFRRPHNGRAMWLLTVGLLFFSISETTLVYLTVRGPFQVQDTALYWIGLVFGPPVLALGMVIPMAPARSPRVWLGRIGGEDLYLWVHAYLPYLPVGVASLLVVVPAVRGEALQGLTLQLSIVLATLVAVRQMVTVAQNTRLLASLRATQRGLRHQAQHDPLTGLANRSLFTAEVDRAVDAHRTAGRPLVVLFCDLDDFKMVNDTLGHHAGDELLRAVAGRLRGAVRQEDLTARLGGDEFAVLMRGLPDGPRAMGENTAARIQEALRPAFQVHGRRRDVQASVGVAVADTSSPVASTEELLHRADQAMYAAKNRRRRARRTTRGPRRTARR
;
A
#
# COMPACT_ATOMS: atom_id res chain seq x y z
N MET A 1 55.11 51.22 25.03
CA MET A 1 55.69 52.54 24.74
C MET A 1 54.52 53.52 24.67
N SER A 2 54.49 54.43 25.64
CA SER A 2 53.63 55.62 25.86
C SER A 2 52.09 55.43 25.90
N LEU A 3 51.43 55.63 27.06
CA LEU A 3 50.87 56.91 27.60
C LEU A 3 49.65 57.35 26.78
N ASP A 4 48.50 57.81 27.28
CA ASP A 4 47.94 58.27 28.57
C ASP A 4 46.40 58.16 28.37
N GLY A 5 45.51 57.90 29.33
CA GLY A 5 45.40 58.55 30.63
C GLY A 5 44.57 59.83 30.51
N ASP A 6 43.24 59.79 30.67
CA ASP A 6 42.62 60.58 31.74
C ASP A 6 41.16 60.21 32.08
N ARG A 7 40.86 60.43 33.35
CA ARG A 7 39.70 59.97 34.13
C ARG A 7 38.64 61.06 34.34
N ALA A 8 37.51 60.59 34.87
CA ALA A 8 36.56 61.26 35.78
C ALA A 8 35.38 61.97 35.09
N ASP A 9 34.14 61.93 35.59
CA ASP A 9 33.57 61.44 36.85
C ASP A 9 32.05 61.28 36.65
N GLY A 10 31.36 60.62 37.59
CA GLY A 10 29.91 60.82 37.77
C GLY A 10 29.04 59.56 37.72
N ARG A 11 29.10 58.76 38.77
CA ARG A 11 28.02 57.83 39.16
C ARG A 11 26.70 58.60 39.36
N ARG A 12 25.62 58.15 38.73
CA ARG A 12 24.26 58.02 39.31
C ARG A 12 23.34 57.30 38.31
N SER A 13 22.98 56.05 38.62
CA SER A 13 21.78 55.38 38.11
C SER A 13 20.53 56.03 38.73
N PRO A 14 19.35 55.98 38.07
CA PRO A 14 18.52 54.77 38.16
C PRO A 14 17.79 54.36 36.85
N ALA A 15 17.63 53.04 36.73
CA ALA A 15 16.47 52.32 36.22
C ALA A 15 15.92 52.52 34.77
N ALA A 16 15.95 51.38 34.07
CA ALA A 16 14.83 50.75 33.35
C ALA A 16 14.50 51.15 31.90
N SER A 17 14.99 50.28 30.99
CA SER A 17 14.17 49.32 30.21
C SER A 17 14.12 49.47 28.69
N ALA A 18 14.25 48.29 28.05
CA ALA A 18 13.85 47.90 26.70
C ALA A 18 14.77 48.27 25.53
N ASP A 19 15.81 47.45 25.38
CA ASP A 19 16.64 47.29 24.18
C ASP A 19 15.89 46.51 23.07
N ARG A 20 16.01 47.00 21.83
CA ARG A 20 15.57 46.36 20.59
C ARG A 20 16.80 45.74 19.92
N GLY A 21 16.88 44.42 19.90
CA GLY A 21 17.82 43.65 19.09
C GLY A 21 17.14 42.92 17.92
N PRO A 22 17.87 42.61 16.82
CA PRO A 22 17.32 42.67 15.47
C PRO A 22 17.00 41.33 14.80
N ALA A 23 16.27 41.44 13.70
CA ALA A 23 15.86 40.38 12.79
C ALA A 23 17.01 39.83 11.94
N GLY A 24 16.99 38.52 11.70
CA GLY A 24 17.73 37.85 10.64
C GLY A 24 17.98 36.37 10.95
N LEU A 25 17.48 35.48 10.07
CA LEU A 25 17.68 34.01 10.03
C LEU A 25 16.76 33.13 10.90
N THR A 26 15.51 32.92 10.45
CA THR A 26 14.83 31.61 10.58
C THR A 26 13.87 31.42 9.40
N ARG A 27 14.24 30.63 8.40
CA ARG A 27 13.29 30.14 7.36
C ARG A 27 13.38 28.64 7.07
N ASN A 28 14.04 27.85 7.93
CA ASN A 28 14.17 26.40 7.75
C ASN A 28 14.06 25.58 9.05
N ALA A 29 13.46 26.13 10.13
CA ALA A 29 13.36 25.41 11.40
C ALA A 29 12.08 24.55 11.55
N ASP A 30 10.99 24.87 10.84
CA ASP A 30 9.67 24.26 11.12
C ASP A 30 9.45 22.86 10.51
N LEU A 31 10.33 22.39 9.60
CA LEU A 31 10.24 21.03 9.03
C LEU A 31 11.15 20.02 9.74
N ALA A 32 12.13 20.48 10.53
CA ALA A 32 12.98 19.61 11.34
C ALA A 32 12.33 19.25 12.70
N GLN A 33 11.35 20.03 13.14
CA GLN A 33 10.77 19.88 14.48
C GLN A 33 9.74 18.73 14.58
N GLY A 34 9.26 18.20 13.45
CA GLY A 34 8.42 16.99 13.41
C GLY A 34 9.23 15.70 13.65
N ASP A 35 10.36 15.54 12.96
CA ASP A 35 11.24 14.38 13.09
C ASP A 35 11.95 14.33 14.46
N HIS A 36 12.28 15.49 15.04
CA HIS A 36 12.87 15.57 16.38
C HIS A 36 11.88 15.20 17.51
N LEU A 37 10.56 15.32 17.29
CA LEU A 37 9.56 14.90 18.28
C LEU A 37 9.34 13.38 18.28
N GLU A 38 9.43 12.72 17.11
CA GLU A 38 9.39 11.24 17.04
C GLU A 38 10.66 10.61 17.62
N GLN A 39 11.83 11.20 17.41
CA GLN A 39 13.08 10.74 18.04
C GLN A 39 13.13 11.05 19.55
N GLY A 40 12.51 12.14 20.01
CA GLY A 40 12.40 12.49 21.42
C GLY A 40 11.52 11.52 22.22
N ALA A 41 10.49 10.91 21.61
CA ALA A 41 9.62 9.93 22.27
C ALA A 41 10.35 8.62 22.63
N HIS A 42 11.41 8.26 21.91
CA HIS A 42 12.26 7.10 22.22
C HIS A 42 13.38 7.42 23.23
N LEU A 43 13.65 8.71 23.51
CA LEU A 43 14.72 9.17 24.41
C LEU A 43 14.20 9.81 25.70
N ALA A 44 12.89 9.99 25.88
CA ALA A 44 12.31 10.53 27.11
C ALA A 44 12.45 9.53 28.26
N GLN A 45 13.34 9.85 29.22
CA GLN A 45 13.57 9.05 30.43
C GLN A 45 12.46 9.22 31.48
N ASP A 46 11.60 10.24 31.34
CA ASP A 46 10.51 10.53 32.27
C ASP A 46 9.14 10.09 31.68
N PRO A 47 8.40 9.16 32.33
CA PRO A 47 7.08 8.75 31.88
C PRO A 47 6.06 9.90 31.80
N ALA A 48 6.27 11.02 32.51
CA ALA A 48 5.41 12.20 32.41
C ALA A 48 5.63 13.01 31.11
N GLU A 49 6.89 13.13 30.65
CA GLU A 49 7.21 13.78 29.37
C GLU A 49 6.82 12.90 28.17
N ALA A 50 7.01 11.59 28.27
CA ALA A 50 6.51 10.64 27.27
C ALA A 50 4.97 10.68 27.19
N ALA A 51 4.28 10.80 28.33
CA ALA A 51 2.83 10.97 28.36
C ALA A 51 2.39 12.34 27.82
N ALA A 52 3.14 13.42 28.07
CA ALA A 52 2.85 14.76 27.54
C ALA A 52 3.12 14.86 26.03
N ALA A 53 4.20 14.25 25.52
CA ALA A 53 4.51 14.16 24.10
C ALA A 53 3.51 13.25 23.36
N SER A 54 3.15 12.10 23.95
CA SER A 54 2.08 11.23 23.45
C SER A 54 0.71 11.92 23.49
N ALA A 55 0.43 12.74 24.51
CA ALA A 55 -0.77 13.57 24.60
C ALA A 55 -0.76 14.76 23.62
N ALA A 56 0.42 15.29 23.26
CA ALA A 56 0.58 16.35 22.26
C ALA A 56 0.41 15.80 20.82
N VAL A 57 0.93 14.61 20.54
CA VAL A 57 0.70 13.85 19.29
C VAL A 57 -0.76 13.38 19.20
N ALA A 58 -1.41 13.10 20.34
CA ALA A 58 -2.84 12.75 20.41
C ALA A 58 -3.81 13.93 20.20
N ARG A 59 -3.33 15.19 20.17
CA ARG A 59 -4.16 16.40 19.96
C ARG A 59 -4.31 16.82 18.49
N VAL A 60 -4.26 15.89 17.54
CA VAL A 60 -4.76 16.14 16.18
C VAL A 60 -6.27 15.88 16.17
N ASP A 61 -7.00 16.56 17.07
CA ASP A 61 -8.45 16.54 17.06
C ASP A 61 -8.91 17.31 15.83
N GLY A 62 -9.74 16.68 14.98
CA GLY A 62 -10.42 17.41 13.92
C GLY A 62 -11.25 18.59 14.47
N PRO A 63 -11.82 19.43 13.60
CA PRO A 63 -12.52 20.65 14.02
C PRO A 63 -13.67 20.40 15.01
N VAL A 64 -14.24 19.20 15.07
CA VAL A 64 -15.24 18.81 16.06
C VAL A 64 -14.99 17.40 16.59
N SER A 65 -15.59 17.08 17.75
CA SER A 65 -15.57 15.72 18.31
C SER A 65 -16.45 14.76 17.51
N GLU A 66 -16.17 13.45 17.56
CA GLU A 66 -16.99 12.41 16.90
C GLU A 66 -18.46 12.45 17.32
N ARG A 67 -18.74 12.75 18.59
CA ARG A 67 -20.12 12.90 19.09
C ARG A 67 -20.82 14.10 18.45
N THR A 68 -20.13 15.23 18.35
CA THR A 68 -20.64 16.44 17.70
C THR A 68 -20.85 16.21 16.21
N TYR A 69 -19.90 15.56 15.54
CA TYR A 69 -19.99 15.22 14.12
C TYR A 69 -21.22 14.35 13.81
N ARG A 70 -21.47 13.29 14.60
CA ARG A 70 -22.67 12.45 14.41
C ARG A 70 -23.99 13.22 14.56
N ARG A 71 -24.04 14.21 15.46
CA ARG A 71 -25.21 15.10 15.58
C ARG A 71 -25.35 16.01 14.35
N MET A 72 -24.25 16.54 13.83
CA MET A 72 -24.25 17.33 12.58
C MET A 72 -24.69 16.51 11.38
N VAL A 73 -24.25 15.25 11.27
CA VAL A 73 -24.70 14.29 10.25
C VAL A 73 -26.21 14.03 10.39
N GLY A 74 -26.70 13.76 11.61
CA GLY A 74 -28.13 13.59 11.85
C GLY A 74 -28.96 14.83 11.50
N GLY A 75 -28.48 16.02 11.84
CA GLY A 75 -29.10 17.29 11.44
C GLY A 75 -29.10 17.52 9.93
N THR A 76 -28.01 17.15 9.26
CA THR A 76 -27.91 17.19 7.79
C THR A 76 -28.92 16.24 7.15
N ALA A 77 -29.00 15.00 7.63
CA ALA A 77 -29.96 14.02 7.13
C ALA A 77 -31.41 14.48 7.32
N LEU A 78 -31.74 15.04 8.49
CA LEU A 78 -33.07 15.59 8.76
C LEU A 78 -33.40 16.76 7.82
N LEU A 79 -32.45 17.67 7.60
CA LEU A 79 -32.62 18.80 6.70
C LEU A 79 -32.84 18.35 5.25
N ILE A 80 -32.09 17.34 4.81
CA ILE A 80 -32.24 16.71 3.49
C ILE A 80 -33.62 16.07 3.33
N VAL A 81 -34.06 15.28 4.32
CA VAL A 81 -35.40 14.66 4.29
C VAL A 81 -36.49 15.73 4.27
N ALA A 82 -36.35 16.80 5.06
CA ALA A 82 -37.29 17.91 5.08
C ALA A 82 -37.36 18.65 3.73
N ALA A 83 -36.24 18.78 3.02
CA ALA A 83 -36.20 19.38 1.69
C ALA A 83 -36.79 18.49 0.59
N LEU A 84 -36.84 17.17 0.79
CA LEU A 84 -37.41 16.20 -0.16
C LEU A 84 -38.90 15.97 0.04
N LEU A 85 -39.37 15.93 1.29
CA LEU A 85 -40.74 15.51 1.64
C LEU A 85 -41.84 16.26 0.87
N PRO A 86 -41.72 17.57 0.58
CA PRO A 86 -42.75 18.30 -0.17
C PRO A 86 -42.76 18.08 -1.68
N LEU A 87 -41.80 17.35 -2.25
CA LEU A 87 -41.78 17.01 -3.68
C LEU A 87 -42.97 16.15 -4.10
N ASP A 88 -43.52 15.34 -3.19
CA ASP A 88 -44.60 14.41 -3.49
C ASP A 88 -45.99 15.05 -3.51
N PHE A 89 -46.15 16.25 -2.94
CA PHE A 89 -47.46 16.89 -2.77
C PHE A 89 -47.54 18.36 -3.17
N LEU A 90 -46.41 19.07 -3.32
CA LEU A 90 -46.39 20.42 -3.88
C LEU A 90 -46.17 20.35 -5.39
N THR A 91 -46.95 21.13 -6.15
CA THR A 91 -46.81 21.25 -7.60
C THR A 91 -46.79 22.72 -8.05
N GLY A 92 -46.29 22.94 -9.26
CA GLY A 92 -46.23 24.25 -9.89
C GLY A 92 -45.45 25.27 -9.04
N ARG A 93 -45.98 26.47 -8.92
CA ARG A 93 -45.29 27.59 -8.26
C ARG A 93 -45.03 27.38 -6.76
N ARG A 94 -45.91 26.67 -6.05
CA ARG A 94 -45.72 26.38 -4.62
C ARG A 94 -44.47 25.52 -4.39
N LEU A 95 -44.22 24.58 -5.30
CA LEU A 95 -43.05 23.72 -5.25
C LEU A 95 -41.75 24.51 -5.42
N VAL A 96 -41.70 25.42 -6.38
CA VAL A 96 -40.50 26.25 -6.61
C VAL A 96 -40.19 27.14 -5.42
N VAL A 97 -41.19 27.85 -4.89
CA VAL A 97 -40.99 28.74 -3.74
C VAL A 97 -40.47 27.93 -2.55
N PHE A 98 -41.04 26.73 -2.32
CA PHE A 98 -40.53 25.82 -1.29
C PHE A 98 -39.07 25.40 -1.55
N GLN A 99 -38.72 24.99 -2.78
CA GLN A 99 -37.35 24.63 -3.13
C GLN A 99 -36.37 25.80 -2.95
N GLY A 100 -36.81 27.05 -3.18
CA GLY A 100 -36.00 28.25 -2.90
C GLY A 100 -35.70 28.38 -1.41
N VAL A 101 -36.73 28.27 -0.58
CA VAL A 101 -36.57 28.27 0.88
C VAL A 101 -35.66 27.13 1.34
N ALA A 102 -35.84 25.92 0.81
CA ALA A 102 -35.01 24.76 1.13
C ALA A 102 -33.54 24.97 0.73
N LEU A 103 -33.30 25.53 -0.45
CA LEU A 103 -31.96 25.85 -0.95
C LEU A 103 -31.26 26.90 -0.07
N VAL A 104 -31.97 27.96 0.32
CA VAL A 104 -31.45 28.97 1.26
C VAL A 104 -31.15 28.33 2.61
N ALA A 105 -32.06 27.55 3.18
CA ALA A 105 -31.88 26.90 4.47
C ALA A 105 -30.68 25.94 4.47
N CYS A 106 -30.54 25.10 3.43
CA CYS A 106 -29.41 24.20 3.26
C CYS A 106 -28.09 24.94 3.08
N SER A 107 -28.08 26.04 2.34
CA SER A 107 -26.89 26.86 2.12
C SER A 107 -26.46 27.59 3.40
N VAL A 108 -27.39 28.15 4.16
CA VAL A 108 -27.11 28.78 5.48
C VAL A 108 -26.53 27.75 6.43
N PHE A 109 -27.12 26.56 6.50
CA PHE A 109 -26.64 25.47 7.33
C PHE A 109 -25.21 25.04 6.92
N ALA A 110 -24.96 24.87 5.63
CA ALA A 110 -23.65 24.51 5.09
C ALA A 110 -22.57 25.57 5.40
N VAL A 111 -22.88 26.85 5.18
CA VAL A 111 -21.97 27.97 5.51
C VAL A 111 -21.70 28.02 7.01
N THR A 112 -22.69 27.73 7.86
CA THR A 112 -22.51 27.68 9.32
C THR A 112 -21.57 26.55 9.73
N LEU A 113 -21.72 25.34 9.16
CA LEU A 113 -20.80 24.23 9.40
C LEU A 113 -19.38 24.57 8.91
N ALA A 114 -19.25 25.15 7.73
CA ALA A 114 -17.97 25.58 7.18
C ALA A 114 -17.30 26.64 8.07
N ALA A 115 -18.06 27.61 8.59
CA ALA A 115 -17.56 28.61 9.52
C ALA A 115 -17.03 27.97 10.81
N VAL A 116 -17.75 26.99 11.38
CA VAL A 116 -17.26 26.20 12.53
C VAL A 116 -15.95 25.50 12.20
N ALA A 117 -15.85 24.88 11.02
CA ALA A 117 -14.63 24.20 10.57
C ALA A 117 -13.44 25.18 10.45
N ILE A 118 -13.66 26.35 9.86
CA ILE A 118 -12.62 27.38 9.64
C ILE A 118 -12.14 27.96 10.97
N VAL A 119 -13.05 28.33 11.87
CA VAL A 119 -12.71 28.94 13.18
C VAL A 119 -11.92 27.96 14.04
N ARG A 120 -12.18 26.66 13.91
CA ARG A 120 -11.52 25.60 14.69
C ARG A 120 -10.29 24.99 14.01
N SER A 121 -9.93 25.44 12.82
CA SER A 121 -8.74 24.99 12.09
C SER A 121 -7.64 26.06 12.10
N ARG A 122 -6.38 25.64 11.97
CA ARG A 122 -5.22 26.56 11.89
C ARG A 122 -4.31 26.20 10.70
N GLY A 123 -3.42 27.11 10.32
CA GLY A 123 -2.41 26.85 9.28
C GLY A 123 -3.00 26.48 7.91
N VAL A 124 -2.41 25.49 7.24
CA VAL A 124 -2.84 25.00 5.92
C VAL A 124 -4.26 24.42 5.95
N GLU A 125 -4.62 23.75 7.04
CA GLU A 125 -5.97 23.21 7.28
C GLU A 125 -7.05 24.30 7.25
N ARG A 126 -6.75 25.51 7.77
CA ARG A 126 -7.68 26.65 7.68
C ARG A 126 -7.77 27.22 6.26
N ARG A 127 -6.64 27.28 5.53
CA ARG A 127 -6.55 27.92 4.21
C ARG A 127 -7.40 27.20 3.17
N TRP A 128 -7.27 25.88 3.03
CA TRP A 128 -8.04 25.14 2.04
C TRP A 128 -9.54 25.21 2.35
N ARG A 129 -9.94 25.11 3.63
CA ARG A 129 -11.35 25.24 4.05
C ARG A 129 -11.92 26.61 3.69
N LEU A 130 -11.15 27.68 3.91
CA LEU A 130 -11.56 29.04 3.56
C LEU A 130 -11.77 29.19 2.05
N LEU A 131 -10.84 28.69 1.25
CA LEU A 131 -10.90 28.75 -0.21
C LEU A 131 -12.08 27.93 -0.78
N VAL A 132 -12.26 26.70 -0.32
CA VAL A 132 -13.40 25.86 -0.74
C VAL A 132 -14.75 26.43 -0.26
N SER A 133 -14.79 27.11 0.91
CA SER A 133 -16.02 27.75 1.40
C SER A 133 -16.50 28.94 0.56
N SER A 134 -15.65 29.49 -0.32
CA SER A 134 -16.10 30.49 -1.30
C SER A 134 -17.21 29.95 -2.20
N GLY A 135 -17.18 28.65 -2.55
CA GLY A 135 -18.26 27.96 -3.27
C GLY A 135 -19.56 27.89 -2.48
N LEU A 136 -19.48 27.58 -1.18
CA LEU A 136 -20.65 27.57 -0.31
C LEU A 136 -21.28 28.96 -0.14
N LEU A 137 -20.44 30.00 -0.02
CA LEU A 137 -20.91 31.37 0.07
C LEU A 137 -21.54 31.86 -1.24
N SER A 138 -20.91 31.54 -2.37
CA SER A 138 -21.44 31.81 -3.71
C SER A 138 -22.81 31.15 -3.92
N THR A 139 -22.94 29.89 -3.47
CA THR A 139 -24.21 29.15 -3.51
C THR A 139 -25.27 29.80 -2.63
N LEU A 140 -24.92 30.29 -1.44
CA LEU A 140 -25.86 31.00 -0.57
C LEU A 140 -26.36 32.31 -1.21
N VAL A 141 -25.46 33.10 -1.80
CA VAL A 141 -25.82 34.33 -2.51
C VAL A 141 -26.73 34.01 -3.70
N GLY A 142 -26.39 32.98 -4.48
CA GLY A 142 -27.23 32.47 -5.56
C GLY A 142 -28.59 31.99 -5.06
N ALA A 143 -28.65 31.24 -3.96
CA ALA A 143 -29.87 30.72 -3.36
C ALA A 143 -30.84 31.84 -2.97
N VAL A 144 -30.34 32.91 -2.35
CA VAL A 144 -31.15 34.08 -1.99
C VAL A 144 -31.64 34.78 -3.24
N TYR A 145 -30.74 35.04 -4.20
CA TYR A 145 -31.11 35.70 -5.46
C TYR A 145 -32.20 34.92 -6.21
N TRP A 146 -32.00 33.62 -6.44
CA TRP A 146 -32.94 32.77 -7.15
C TRP A 146 -34.26 32.62 -6.40
N SER A 147 -34.27 32.56 -5.07
CA SER A 147 -35.51 32.54 -4.28
C SER A 147 -36.36 33.80 -4.48
N ILE A 148 -35.72 34.96 -4.63
CA ILE A 148 -36.41 36.23 -4.95
C ILE A 148 -36.96 36.16 -6.38
N VAL A 149 -36.16 35.69 -7.34
CA VAL A 149 -36.59 35.54 -8.74
C VAL A 149 -37.79 34.59 -8.84
N TRP A 150 -37.78 33.48 -8.10
CA TRP A 150 -38.86 32.49 -8.09
C TRP A 150 -40.15 32.99 -7.43
N ALA A 151 -40.03 33.93 -6.50
CA ALA A 151 -41.18 34.56 -5.87
C ALA A 151 -41.90 35.53 -6.83
N ASP A 152 -41.20 36.11 -7.81
CA ASP A 152 -41.74 37.09 -8.76
C ASP A 152 -42.56 36.41 -9.88
N PRO A 153 -43.88 36.66 -9.99
CA PRO A 153 -44.70 36.14 -11.09
C PRO A 153 -44.23 36.61 -12.48
N GLY A 154 -43.58 37.78 -12.57
CA GLY A 154 -43.15 38.40 -13.82
C GLY A 154 -41.86 37.82 -14.41
N ARG A 155 -41.12 37.00 -13.64
CA ARG A 155 -39.83 36.40 -14.05
C ARG A 155 -39.93 34.88 -14.17
N SER A 156 -40.85 34.43 -15.02
CA SER A 156 -41.16 33.01 -15.18
C SER A 156 -40.21 32.23 -16.10
N LEU A 157 -39.35 32.92 -16.86
CA LEU A 157 -38.44 32.30 -17.83
C LEU A 157 -36.98 32.33 -17.35
N LEU A 158 -36.35 31.16 -17.29
CA LEU A 158 -34.92 31.01 -16.99
C LEU A 158 -34.08 31.33 -18.24
N ARG A 159 -33.06 32.20 -18.11
CA ARG A 159 -32.11 32.55 -19.18
C ARG A 159 -30.73 32.87 -18.62
N LEU A 160 -29.67 32.46 -19.32
CA LEU A 160 -28.28 32.81 -19.03
C LEU A 160 -27.99 34.26 -19.41
N ARG A 161 -27.36 35.00 -18.51
CA ARG A 161 -26.99 36.42 -18.68
C ARG A 161 -25.49 36.61 -18.47
N ALA A 162 -24.97 37.74 -18.95
CA ALA A 162 -23.54 38.08 -18.76
C ALA A 162 -23.19 38.29 -17.27
N GLU A 163 -24.14 38.78 -16.47
CA GLU A 163 -23.98 38.99 -15.02
C GLU A 163 -23.75 37.68 -14.25
N ASP A 164 -24.26 36.55 -14.76
CA ASP A 164 -24.08 35.23 -14.14
C ASP A 164 -22.60 34.79 -14.12
N GLY A 165 -21.76 35.38 -14.97
CA GLY A 165 -20.32 35.12 -14.99
C GLY A 165 -19.62 35.39 -13.64
N ILE A 166 -20.20 36.21 -12.75
CA ILE A 166 -19.64 36.47 -11.41
C ILE A 166 -19.50 35.20 -10.56
N TYR A 167 -20.39 34.22 -10.78
CA TYR A 167 -20.39 32.97 -10.01
C TYR A 167 -19.20 32.06 -10.35
N LEU A 168 -18.50 32.29 -11.47
CA LEU A 168 -17.30 31.53 -11.86
C LEU A 168 -16.06 31.82 -11.00
N LEU A 169 -16.08 32.89 -10.19
CA LEU A 169 -14.98 33.16 -9.24
C LEU A 169 -14.88 32.08 -8.15
N ALA A 170 -16.03 31.55 -7.71
CA ALA A 170 -16.10 30.55 -6.67
C ALA A 170 -15.42 29.22 -7.02
N PRO A 171 -15.69 28.59 -8.19
CA PRO A 171 -15.00 27.35 -8.55
C PRO A 171 -13.49 27.55 -8.76
N LEU A 172 -13.03 28.74 -9.20
CA LEU A 172 -11.59 29.03 -9.26
C LEU A 172 -10.93 29.02 -7.89
N LEU A 173 -11.57 29.65 -6.89
CA LEU A 173 -11.08 29.64 -5.52
C LEU A 173 -11.17 28.24 -4.90
N ALA A 174 -12.24 27.49 -5.16
CA ALA A 174 -12.40 26.11 -4.71
C ALA A 174 -11.32 25.19 -5.31
N LEU A 175 -10.93 25.40 -6.57
CA LEU A 175 -9.85 24.68 -7.23
C LEU A 175 -8.51 24.90 -6.52
N ILE A 176 -8.18 26.17 -6.24
CA ILE A 176 -6.98 26.50 -5.45
C ILE A 176 -7.08 25.86 -4.07
N GLY A 177 -8.25 25.90 -3.45
CA GLY A 177 -8.55 25.23 -2.18
C GLY A 177 -8.20 23.74 -2.21
N LEU A 178 -8.75 22.98 -3.17
CA LEU A 178 -8.48 21.55 -3.35
C LEU A 178 -6.98 21.26 -3.53
N LEU A 179 -6.29 22.05 -4.35
CA LEU A 179 -4.85 21.88 -4.61
C LEU A 179 -3.98 22.16 -3.37
N THR A 180 -4.47 22.93 -2.41
CA THR A 180 -3.78 23.22 -1.14
C THR A 180 -4.09 22.23 -0.02
N ILE A 181 -4.96 21.24 -0.25
CA ILE A 181 -5.25 20.20 0.75
C ILE A 181 -3.96 19.44 1.09
N PRO A 182 -3.59 19.32 2.38
CA PRO A 182 -2.43 18.55 2.79
C PRO A 182 -2.52 17.10 2.35
N THR A 183 -1.61 16.69 1.48
CA THR A 183 -1.51 15.31 1.01
C THR A 183 -0.11 14.78 1.25
N THR A 184 -0.01 13.56 1.77
CA THR A 184 1.24 12.82 1.60
C THR A 184 1.23 12.26 0.17
N PRO A 185 2.32 12.41 -0.59
CA PRO A 185 2.45 11.62 -1.81
C PRO A 185 2.23 10.15 -1.42
N ALA A 186 1.48 9.40 -2.22
CA ALA A 186 1.47 7.95 -2.07
C ALA A 186 2.93 7.52 -2.09
N ASP A 187 3.38 7.03 -0.95
CA ASP A 187 4.76 6.82 -0.59
C ASP A 187 5.54 6.20 -1.78
N ARG A 188 6.77 6.69 -2.06
CA ARG A 188 7.63 6.11 -3.12
C ARG A 188 7.91 4.61 -2.85
N SER A 189 7.58 4.14 -1.66
CA SER A 189 7.40 2.75 -1.26
C SER A 189 6.20 2.02 -1.93
N GLY A 190 5.65 2.55 -3.03
CA GLY A 190 5.08 1.74 -4.11
C GLY A 190 6.01 0.63 -4.63
N ALA A 191 7.27 0.60 -4.17
CA ALA A 191 8.14 -0.58 -4.08
C ALA A 191 7.53 -1.81 -3.38
N GLN A 192 6.28 -1.77 -2.87
CA GLN A 192 5.52 -2.95 -2.44
C GLN A 192 4.38 -3.37 -3.38
N ARG A 193 4.05 -2.59 -4.41
CA ARG A 193 3.22 -3.06 -5.55
C ARG A 193 4.03 -3.45 -6.77
N ALA A 194 5.27 -2.98 -6.89
CA ALA A 194 6.31 -3.68 -7.65
C ALA A 194 6.99 -4.67 -6.69
N PRO A 195 7.52 -5.82 -7.14
CA PRO A 195 8.45 -6.57 -6.30
C PRO A 195 9.61 -5.64 -5.99
N PRO A 196 10.42 -5.93 -4.95
CA PRO A 196 11.79 -5.48 -4.98
C PRO A 196 12.45 -6.11 -6.20
N LEU A 197 12.36 -5.45 -7.36
CA LEU A 197 13.44 -5.50 -8.32
C LEU A 197 14.62 -4.96 -7.54
N ALA A 198 15.57 -5.87 -7.30
CA ALA A 198 16.74 -5.67 -6.47
C ALA A 198 17.30 -4.26 -6.62
N ALA A 199 17.49 -3.59 -5.48
CA ALA A 199 18.42 -2.51 -5.10
C ALA A 199 19.27 -1.75 -6.14
N ASP A 200 18.87 -1.64 -7.41
CA ASP A 200 19.44 -0.76 -8.41
C ASP A 200 18.45 0.37 -8.68
N ASP A 201 18.89 1.57 -8.36
CA ASP A 201 18.16 2.84 -8.38
C ASP A 201 17.92 3.34 -9.83
N ASP A 202 17.36 2.47 -10.68
CA ASP A 202 17.26 2.66 -12.12
C ASP A 202 16.16 3.67 -12.48
N GLY A 203 16.52 4.72 -13.22
CA GLY A 203 15.60 5.73 -13.74
C GLY A 203 14.39 5.16 -14.51
N ALA A 204 14.51 3.93 -15.03
CA ALA A 204 13.42 3.22 -15.70
C ALA A 204 12.22 2.94 -14.78
N GLY A 205 12.43 2.62 -13.50
CA GLY A 205 11.32 2.38 -12.55
C GLY A 205 10.50 3.64 -12.28
N ARG A 206 11.19 4.79 -12.15
CA ARG A 206 10.56 6.12 -11.99
C ARG A 206 9.77 6.51 -13.22
N LEU A 207 10.30 6.26 -14.42
CA LEU A 207 9.62 6.55 -15.67
C LEU A 207 8.35 5.70 -15.82
N VAL A 208 8.39 4.40 -15.50
CA VAL A 208 7.21 3.54 -15.55
C VAL A 208 6.14 4.00 -14.56
N ALA A 209 6.51 4.36 -13.33
CA ALA A 209 5.56 4.89 -12.35
C ALA A 209 4.92 6.20 -12.82
N ALA A 210 5.71 7.12 -13.39
CA ALA A 210 5.22 8.37 -13.95
C ALA A 210 4.25 8.13 -15.12
N VAL A 211 4.55 7.18 -16.02
CA VAL A 211 3.66 6.80 -17.13
C VAL A 211 2.33 6.25 -16.62
N VAL A 212 2.34 5.41 -15.58
CA VAL A 212 1.08 4.88 -14.99
C VAL A 212 0.22 6.00 -14.43
N VAL A 213 0.81 6.92 -13.65
CA VAL A 213 0.07 8.07 -13.09
C VAL A 213 -0.47 8.97 -14.21
N ALA A 214 0.32 9.20 -15.27
CA ALA A 214 -0.13 9.99 -16.41
C ALA A 214 -1.28 9.32 -17.16
N LEU A 215 -1.22 8.00 -17.39
CA LEU A 215 -2.28 7.24 -18.05
C LEU A 215 -3.57 7.22 -17.21
N ASP A 216 -3.49 6.86 -15.93
CA ASP A 216 -4.66 6.80 -15.05
C ASP A 216 -5.27 8.23 -14.90
N GLY A 217 -4.44 9.28 -14.86
CA GLY A 217 -4.91 10.67 -14.84
C GLY A 217 -5.61 11.09 -16.14
N LEU A 218 -5.04 10.73 -17.30
CA LEU A 218 -5.63 11.02 -18.60
C LEU A 218 -6.94 10.25 -18.82
N VAL A 219 -7.04 9.01 -18.32
CA VAL A 219 -8.28 8.23 -18.31
C VAL A 219 -9.39 8.98 -17.56
N ILE A 220 -9.10 9.53 -16.37
CA ILE A 220 -10.07 10.33 -15.59
C ILE A 220 -10.46 11.60 -16.35
N VAL A 221 -9.49 12.34 -16.90
CA VAL A 221 -9.76 13.60 -17.63
C VAL A 221 -10.62 13.36 -18.87
N VAL A 222 -10.24 12.40 -19.71
CA VAL A 222 -10.96 12.10 -20.97
C VAL A 222 -12.36 11.55 -20.69
N SER A 223 -12.51 10.69 -19.68
CA SER A 223 -13.84 10.16 -19.32
C SER A 223 -14.76 11.24 -18.75
N MET A 224 -14.27 12.10 -17.86
CA MET A 224 -15.05 13.22 -17.32
C MET A 224 -15.42 14.24 -18.40
N PHE A 225 -14.51 14.54 -19.32
CA PHE A 225 -14.82 15.41 -20.46
C PHE A 225 -15.84 14.78 -21.40
N LEU A 226 -15.73 13.47 -21.68
CA LEU A 226 -16.72 12.75 -22.50
C LEU A 226 -18.12 12.76 -21.85
N ILE A 227 -18.21 12.58 -20.53
CA ILE A 227 -19.46 12.71 -19.77
C ILE A 227 -20.05 14.11 -19.97
N ALA A 228 -19.24 15.16 -19.76
CA ALA A 228 -19.69 16.55 -19.92
C ALA A 228 -20.10 16.86 -21.38
N TRP A 229 -19.35 16.32 -22.35
CA TRP A 229 -19.63 16.46 -23.76
C TRP A 229 -21.01 15.90 -24.13
N VAL A 230 -21.28 14.65 -23.75
CA VAL A 230 -22.56 13.99 -24.03
C VAL A 230 -23.71 14.62 -23.25
N ALA A 231 -23.47 14.96 -21.97
CA ALA A 231 -24.50 15.50 -21.09
C ALA A 231 -24.95 16.90 -21.50
N VAL A 232 -24.02 17.81 -21.82
CA VAL A 232 -24.36 19.22 -22.08
C VAL A 232 -23.58 19.89 -23.19
N LEU A 233 -22.25 19.72 -23.29
CA LEU A 233 -21.44 20.60 -24.15
C LEU A 233 -21.74 20.44 -25.64
N ARG A 234 -22.08 19.21 -26.09
CA ARG A 234 -22.57 18.98 -27.46
C ARG A 234 -23.81 19.82 -27.75
N HIS A 235 -24.78 19.83 -26.83
CA HIS A 235 -26.01 20.60 -26.97
C HIS A 235 -25.73 22.11 -26.95
N VAL A 236 -24.78 22.59 -26.15
CA VAL A 236 -24.34 24.00 -26.16
C VAL A 236 -23.75 24.36 -27.52
N ALA A 237 -22.86 23.52 -28.06
CA ALA A 237 -22.22 23.75 -29.35
C ALA A 237 -23.22 23.77 -30.51
N GLU A 238 -24.27 22.94 -30.45
CA GLU A 238 -25.27 22.80 -31.51
C GLU A 238 -26.46 23.77 -31.36
N SER A 239 -26.58 24.45 -30.22
CA SER A 239 -27.75 25.30 -29.89
C SER A 239 -27.89 26.59 -30.71
N GLY A 240 -26.82 27.03 -31.38
CA GLY A 240 -26.76 28.34 -32.05
C GLY A 240 -26.65 29.53 -31.10
N VAL A 241 -26.53 29.31 -29.77
CA VAL A 241 -26.25 30.38 -28.80
C VAL A 241 -24.87 30.98 -29.09
N SER A 242 -24.76 32.31 -29.08
CA SER A 242 -23.51 33.03 -29.36
C SER A 242 -23.24 34.14 -28.35
N GLY A 243 -22.04 34.71 -28.39
CA GLY A 243 -21.62 35.79 -27.50
C GLY A 243 -21.40 35.34 -26.05
N TRP A 244 -21.68 36.23 -25.10
CA TRP A 244 -21.47 35.96 -23.67
C TRP A 244 -22.27 34.78 -23.10
N PRO A 245 -23.56 34.59 -23.43
CA PRO A 245 -24.30 33.42 -22.96
C PRO A 245 -23.68 32.09 -23.39
N PHE A 246 -23.05 32.02 -24.57
CA PHE A 246 -22.32 30.83 -25.02
C PHE A 246 -21.09 30.56 -24.15
N VAL A 247 -20.29 31.59 -23.87
CA VAL A 247 -19.10 31.47 -23.00
C VAL A 247 -19.50 31.00 -21.61
N VAL A 248 -20.55 31.58 -21.04
CA VAL A 248 -21.06 31.21 -19.71
C VAL A 248 -21.61 29.78 -19.70
N ALA A 249 -22.39 29.38 -20.72
CA ALA A 249 -22.90 28.02 -20.87
C ALA A 249 -21.78 26.95 -20.98
N LEU A 250 -20.62 27.32 -21.53
CA LEU A 250 -19.45 26.45 -21.59
C LEU A 250 -18.65 26.44 -20.28
N ALA A 251 -18.50 27.61 -19.65
CA ALA A 251 -17.65 27.78 -18.48
C ALA A 251 -18.18 27.04 -17.25
N TYR A 252 -19.49 27.08 -16.98
CA TYR A 252 -20.09 26.45 -15.79
C TYR A 252 -19.85 24.92 -15.74
N PRO A 253 -20.25 24.12 -16.76
CA PRO A 253 -20.02 22.69 -16.71
C PRO A 253 -18.53 22.35 -16.68
N LEU A 254 -17.68 23.09 -17.40
CA LEU A 254 -16.24 22.84 -17.42
C LEU A 254 -15.58 23.12 -16.07
N SER A 255 -15.96 24.20 -15.37
CA SER A 255 -15.37 24.51 -14.06
C SER A 255 -15.70 23.42 -13.04
N GLU A 256 -16.92 22.91 -13.03
CA GLU A 256 -17.33 21.81 -12.14
C GLU A 256 -16.65 20.49 -12.50
N VAL A 257 -16.53 20.18 -13.79
CA VAL A 257 -15.77 19.01 -14.26
C VAL A 257 -14.31 19.08 -13.81
N VAL A 258 -13.67 20.24 -13.90
CA VAL A 258 -12.30 20.43 -13.43
C VAL A 258 -12.19 20.19 -11.92
N LEU A 259 -13.13 20.68 -11.11
CA LEU A 259 -13.16 20.44 -9.67
C LEU A 259 -13.30 18.95 -9.34
N VAL A 260 -14.23 18.26 -9.99
CA VAL A 260 -14.44 16.81 -9.81
C VAL A 260 -13.22 16.02 -10.25
N VAL A 261 -12.63 16.35 -11.41
CA VAL A 261 -11.39 15.73 -11.89
C VAL A 261 -10.28 15.89 -10.86
N VAL A 262 -10.02 17.10 -10.38
CA VAL A 262 -8.97 17.33 -9.38
C VAL A 262 -9.25 16.56 -8.09
N ALA A 263 -10.50 16.56 -7.60
CA ALA A 263 -10.87 15.79 -6.43
C ALA A 263 -10.64 14.27 -6.61
N LEU A 264 -10.99 13.71 -7.78
CA LEU A 264 -10.74 12.31 -8.13
C LEU A 264 -9.24 12.00 -8.26
N LEU A 265 -8.45 12.89 -8.87
CA LEU A 265 -6.99 12.76 -8.95
C LEU A 265 -6.35 12.78 -7.56
N LEU A 266 -6.83 13.64 -6.66
CA LEU A 266 -6.37 13.69 -5.27
C LEU A 266 -6.77 12.43 -4.48
N LEU A 267 -7.97 11.86 -4.70
CA LEU A 267 -8.35 10.58 -4.10
C LEU A 267 -7.53 9.40 -4.65
N THR A 268 -7.19 9.44 -5.94
CA THR A 268 -6.53 8.32 -6.63
C THR A 268 -5.03 8.28 -6.34
N PHE A 269 -4.34 9.42 -6.48
CA PHE A 269 -2.88 9.47 -6.51
C PHE A 269 -2.26 10.11 -5.28
N ARG A 270 -3.04 10.88 -4.51
CA ARG A 270 -2.59 11.50 -3.28
C ARG A 270 -3.19 10.76 -2.10
N ARG A 271 -2.46 10.69 -0.99
CA ARG A 271 -3.01 10.19 0.28
C ARG A 271 -3.39 11.43 1.11
N PRO A 272 -4.62 11.95 0.97
CA PRO A 272 -5.07 13.02 1.84
C PRO A 272 -5.05 12.53 3.28
N HIS A 273 -4.59 13.38 4.20
CA HIS A 273 -4.52 13.05 5.64
C HIS A 273 -5.89 12.60 6.18
N ASN A 274 -6.98 13.11 5.59
CA ASN A 274 -8.33 12.68 5.86
C ASN A 274 -9.05 12.25 4.57
N GLY A 275 -8.93 10.97 4.19
CA GLY A 275 -9.61 10.43 3.01
C GLY A 275 -11.13 10.52 3.08
N ARG A 276 -11.73 10.44 4.28
CA ARG A 276 -13.19 10.58 4.45
C ARG A 276 -13.67 11.99 4.10
N ALA A 277 -12.90 13.01 4.49
CA ALA A 277 -13.16 14.40 4.11
C ALA A 277 -13.16 14.55 2.58
N MET A 278 -12.14 14.02 1.92
CA MET A 278 -12.02 14.12 0.47
C MET A 278 -13.16 13.40 -0.28
N TRP A 279 -13.61 12.24 0.20
CA TRP A 279 -14.78 11.55 -0.35
C TRP A 279 -16.05 12.41 -0.26
N LEU A 280 -16.32 13.01 0.91
CA LEU A 280 -17.48 13.89 1.09
C LEU A 280 -17.40 15.15 0.22
N LEU A 281 -16.21 15.76 0.09
CA LEU A 281 -16.00 16.89 -0.82
C LEU A 281 -16.28 16.47 -2.27
N THR A 282 -15.77 15.32 -2.71
CA THR A 282 -15.98 14.79 -4.06
C THR A 282 -17.46 14.51 -4.35
N VAL A 283 -18.17 13.88 -3.40
CA VAL A 283 -19.61 13.62 -3.53
C VAL A 283 -20.40 14.93 -3.57
N GLY A 284 -20.06 15.91 -2.74
CA GLY A 284 -20.67 17.24 -2.77
C GLY A 284 -20.49 17.93 -4.12
N LEU A 285 -19.26 17.92 -4.67
CA LEU A 285 -18.95 18.46 -5.99
C LEU A 285 -19.68 17.73 -7.13
N LEU A 286 -19.87 16.41 -7.03
CA LEU A 286 -20.68 15.66 -8.00
C LEU A 286 -22.14 16.11 -7.99
N PHE A 287 -22.73 16.36 -6.82
CA PHE A 287 -24.09 16.91 -6.73
C PHE A 287 -24.20 18.29 -7.38
N PHE A 288 -23.22 19.18 -7.14
CA PHE A 288 -23.12 20.47 -7.83
C PHE A 288 -23.04 20.30 -9.34
N SER A 289 -22.07 19.50 -9.80
CA SER A 289 -21.82 19.26 -11.21
C SER A 289 -23.06 18.74 -11.95
N ILE A 290 -23.79 17.76 -11.37
CA ILE A 290 -25.02 17.21 -11.96
C ILE A 290 -26.11 18.29 -12.06
N SER A 291 -26.33 19.06 -10.99
CA SER A 291 -27.37 20.07 -10.94
C SER A 291 -27.11 21.22 -11.92
N GLU A 292 -25.89 21.78 -11.92
CA GLU A 292 -25.52 22.86 -12.83
C GLU A 292 -25.52 22.42 -14.30
N THR A 293 -24.96 21.24 -14.60
CA THR A 293 -24.96 20.66 -15.95
C THR A 293 -26.39 20.55 -16.49
N THR A 294 -27.32 20.12 -15.64
CA THR A 294 -28.72 19.97 -16.05
C THR A 294 -29.40 21.32 -16.29
N LEU A 295 -29.11 22.32 -15.45
CA LEU A 295 -29.65 23.67 -15.65
C LEU A 295 -29.15 24.32 -16.93
N VAL A 296 -27.86 24.22 -17.21
CA VAL A 296 -27.29 24.72 -18.48
C VAL A 296 -27.94 24.02 -19.66
N TYR A 297 -28.05 22.69 -19.63
CA TYR A 297 -28.71 21.92 -20.68
C TYR A 297 -30.15 22.39 -20.95
N LEU A 298 -30.94 22.64 -19.90
CA LEU A 298 -32.32 23.11 -20.04
C LEU A 298 -32.40 24.52 -20.63
N THR A 299 -31.54 25.44 -20.19
CA THR A 299 -31.56 26.84 -20.68
C THR A 299 -31.17 26.97 -22.15
N VAL A 300 -30.34 26.06 -22.63
CA VAL A 300 -29.79 26.09 -23.99
C VAL A 300 -30.78 25.53 -25.03
N ARG A 301 -31.67 24.60 -24.64
CA ARG A 301 -32.73 24.08 -25.53
C ARG A 301 -33.87 25.07 -25.77
N GLY A 302 -34.03 26.06 -24.91
CA GLY A 302 -35.06 27.08 -25.03
C GLY A 302 -35.44 27.67 -23.67
N PRO A 303 -36.19 28.79 -23.66
CA PRO A 303 -36.69 29.39 -22.43
C PRO A 303 -37.64 28.40 -21.74
N PHE A 304 -37.33 28.07 -20.50
CA PHE A 304 -38.08 27.08 -19.72
C PHE A 304 -38.77 27.76 -18.54
N GLN A 305 -39.95 27.27 -18.19
CA GLN A 305 -40.68 27.80 -17.05
C GLN A 305 -39.97 27.39 -15.77
N VAL A 306 -39.74 28.35 -14.87
CA VAL A 306 -39.07 28.10 -13.59
C VAL A 306 -39.76 26.97 -12.80
N GLN A 307 -41.09 26.85 -12.90
CA GLN A 307 -41.89 25.81 -12.26
C GLN A 307 -41.55 24.38 -12.61
N ASP A 308 -41.01 24.17 -13.80
CA ASP A 308 -40.65 22.85 -14.29
C ASP A 308 -39.19 22.50 -13.91
N THR A 309 -38.45 23.43 -13.28
CA THR A 309 -37.04 23.23 -12.94
C THR A 309 -36.79 22.68 -11.55
N ALA A 310 -37.80 22.66 -10.68
CA ALA A 310 -37.66 22.37 -9.24
C ALA A 310 -36.88 21.09 -8.93
N LEU A 311 -37.08 20.01 -9.71
CA LEU A 311 -36.40 18.73 -9.55
C LEU A 311 -34.90 18.77 -9.88
N TYR A 312 -34.46 19.72 -10.70
CA TYR A 312 -33.05 19.79 -11.14
C TYR A 312 -32.16 20.55 -10.16
N TRP A 313 -32.74 21.27 -9.20
CA TRP A 313 -32.03 21.98 -8.12
C TRP A 313 -31.64 21.08 -6.94
N ILE A 314 -32.09 19.83 -6.93
CA ILE A 314 -31.78 18.80 -5.93
C ILE A 314 -30.28 18.78 -5.59
N GLY A 315 -29.40 18.74 -6.59
CA GLY A 315 -27.95 18.71 -6.33
C GLY A 315 -27.42 20.00 -5.69
N LEU A 316 -28.01 21.16 -5.96
CA LEU A 316 -27.69 22.43 -5.29
C LEU A 316 -28.23 22.50 -3.86
N VAL A 317 -29.26 21.72 -3.53
CA VAL A 317 -29.76 21.56 -2.15
C VAL A 317 -28.89 20.58 -1.36
N PHE A 318 -28.49 19.45 -1.96
CA PHE A 318 -27.71 18.38 -1.29
C PHE A 318 -26.20 18.64 -1.25
N GLY A 319 -25.65 19.25 -2.29
CA GLY A 319 -24.23 19.52 -2.44
C GLY A 319 -23.63 20.32 -1.28
N PRO A 320 -24.18 21.50 -0.92
CA PRO A 320 -23.59 22.34 0.12
C PRO A 320 -23.49 21.66 1.48
N PRO A 321 -24.56 21.03 2.04
CA PRO A 321 -24.44 20.35 3.33
C PRO A 321 -23.47 19.17 3.33
N VAL A 322 -23.43 18.37 2.25
CA VAL A 322 -22.50 17.24 2.11
C VAL A 322 -21.06 17.72 2.05
N LEU A 323 -20.79 18.76 1.27
CA LEU A 323 -19.47 19.38 1.16
C LEU A 323 -19.03 19.98 2.50
N ALA A 324 -19.94 20.65 3.21
CA ALA A 324 -19.67 21.22 4.53
C ALA A 324 -19.42 20.15 5.61
N LEU A 325 -20.10 18.99 5.56
CA LEU A 325 -19.78 17.83 6.40
C LEU A 325 -18.34 17.35 6.18
N GLY A 326 -17.86 17.35 4.94
CA GLY A 326 -16.47 17.05 4.60
C GLY A 326 -15.47 18.03 5.23
N MET A 327 -15.86 19.27 5.52
CA MET A 327 -15.00 20.26 6.18
C MET A 327 -14.92 20.08 7.70
N VAL A 328 -16.01 19.63 8.34
CA VAL A 328 -16.10 19.45 9.80
C VAL A 328 -15.71 18.05 10.28
N ILE A 329 -15.50 17.09 9.39
CA ILE A 329 -15.25 15.71 9.79
C ILE A 329 -14.02 15.59 10.71
N PRO A 330 -14.14 14.86 11.85
CA PRO A 330 -13.02 14.64 12.75
C PRO A 330 -11.86 13.96 12.03
N MET A 331 -10.64 14.36 12.34
CA MET A 331 -9.46 13.58 11.97
C MET A 331 -9.48 12.33 12.84
N ALA A 332 -9.52 11.15 12.20
CA ALA A 332 -9.36 9.92 12.97
C ALA A 332 -7.96 9.93 13.59
N PRO A 333 -7.79 9.63 14.89
CA PRO A 333 -6.46 9.50 15.46
C PRO A 333 -5.69 8.46 14.64
N ALA A 334 -4.37 8.62 14.53
CA ALA A 334 -3.43 7.68 13.92
C ALA A 334 -3.36 6.33 14.68
N ARG A 335 -4.48 5.86 15.24
CA ARG A 335 -4.65 4.47 15.63
C ARG A 335 -4.68 3.68 14.36
N SER A 336 -3.66 2.83 14.20
CA SER A 336 -3.49 1.84 13.15
C SER A 336 -4.83 1.36 12.58
N PRO A 337 -4.97 1.13 11.26
CA PRO A 337 -6.20 0.67 10.58
C PRO A 337 -6.88 -0.60 11.14
N ARG A 338 -6.38 -1.18 12.22
CA ARG A 338 -6.59 -2.54 12.70
C ARG A 338 -7.96 -2.83 13.34
N VAL A 339 -8.76 -1.85 13.75
CA VAL A 339 -9.85 -2.14 14.72
C VAL A 339 -11.28 -1.95 14.20
N TRP A 340 -11.53 -1.20 13.12
CA TRP A 340 -12.93 -0.97 12.68
C TRP A 340 -13.42 -1.88 11.54
N LEU A 341 -12.52 -2.54 10.81
CA LEU A 341 -12.84 -3.43 9.68
C LEU A 341 -12.41 -4.89 9.93
N GLY A 342 -12.26 -5.29 11.19
CA GLY A 342 -11.74 -6.61 11.58
C GLY A 342 -12.71 -7.79 11.38
N ARG A 343 -13.90 -7.60 10.80
CA ARG A 343 -14.88 -8.69 10.59
C ARG A 343 -15.15 -9.05 9.12
N ILE A 344 -14.71 -8.24 8.17
CA ILE A 344 -14.67 -8.53 6.73
C ILE A 344 -13.44 -7.79 6.21
N GLY A 345 -12.43 -8.50 5.68
CA GLY A 345 -11.08 -7.98 5.35
C GLY A 345 -11.04 -6.57 4.73
N GLY A 346 -11.03 -5.53 5.57
CA GLY A 346 -11.19 -4.15 5.08
C GLY A 346 -9.91 -3.46 4.62
N GLU A 347 -8.75 -4.03 4.89
CA GLU A 347 -7.52 -3.60 4.21
C GLU A 347 -7.62 -3.89 2.71
N ASP A 348 -8.21 -5.04 2.35
CA ASP A 348 -8.51 -5.36 0.96
C ASP A 348 -9.53 -4.35 0.41
N LEU A 349 -10.68 -4.16 1.05
CA LEU A 349 -11.73 -3.27 0.51
C LEU A 349 -11.22 -1.84 0.21
N TYR A 350 -10.41 -1.26 1.10
CA TYR A 350 -9.82 0.07 0.86
C TYR A 350 -8.84 0.05 -0.32
N LEU A 351 -8.05 -1.02 -0.46
CA LEU A 351 -7.13 -1.25 -1.58
C LEU A 351 -7.88 -1.41 -2.91
N TRP A 352 -8.98 -2.17 -2.93
CA TRP A 352 -9.86 -2.35 -4.07
C TRP A 352 -10.51 -1.01 -4.46
N VAL A 353 -11.10 -0.28 -3.52
CA VAL A 353 -11.75 1.02 -3.82
C VAL A 353 -10.80 2.00 -4.53
N HIS A 354 -9.55 2.15 -4.08
CA HIS A 354 -8.58 3.03 -4.74
C HIS A 354 -8.10 2.48 -6.09
N ALA A 355 -7.99 1.16 -6.24
CA ALA A 355 -7.58 0.54 -7.50
C ALA A 355 -8.63 0.70 -8.60
N TYR A 356 -9.92 0.73 -8.24
CA TYR A 356 -11.03 0.84 -9.18
C TYR A 356 -11.57 2.26 -9.34
N LEU A 357 -11.17 3.21 -8.48
CA LEU A 357 -11.66 4.59 -8.52
C LEU A 357 -11.53 5.28 -9.89
N PRO A 358 -10.40 5.18 -10.63
CA PRO A 358 -10.25 5.81 -11.94
C PRO A 358 -11.21 5.25 -13.00
N TYR A 359 -11.77 4.06 -12.75
CA TYR A 359 -12.67 3.37 -13.67
C TYR A 359 -14.13 3.73 -13.48
N LEU A 360 -14.50 4.39 -12.36
CA LEU A 360 -15.89 4.80 -12.16
C LEU A 360 -16.36 5.79 -13.23
N PRO A 361 -15.62 6.89 -13.53
CA PRO A 361 -15.98 7.78 -14.65
C PRO A 361 -15.97 7.06 -16.00
N VAL A 362 -15.05 6.11 -16.21
CA VAL A 362 -15.00 5.31 -17.45
C VAL A 362 -16.28 4.49 -17.63
N GLY A 363 -16.77 3.85 -16.57
CA GLY A 363 -18.01 3.08 -16.60
C GLY A 363 -19.22 3.96 -16.94
N VAL A 364 -19.32 5.14 -16.32
CA VAL A 364 -20.39 6.10 -16.61
C VAL A 364 -20.29 6.62 -18.05
N ALA A 365 -19.10 7.04 -18.50
CA ALA A 365 -18.87 7.50 -19.87
C ALA A 365 -19.21 6.41 -20.90
N SER A 366 -18.81 5.16 -20.63
CA SER A 366 -19.11 4.02 -21.49
C SER A 366 -20.60 3.76 -21.57
N LEU A 367 -21.33 3.82 -20.44
CA LEU A 367 -22.78 3.65 -20.42
C LEU A 367 -23.51 4.74 -21.24
N LEU A 368 -23.07 6.00 -21.10
CA LEU A 368 -23.61 7.14 -21.86
C LEU A 368 -23.39 7.03 -23.37
N VAL A 369 -22.39 6.28 -23.82
CA VAL A 369 -22.10 6.04 -25.24
C VAL A 369 -22.80 4.78 -25.75
N VAL A 370 -22.71 3.68 -25.00
CA VAL A 370 -23.23 2.36 -25.41
C VAL A 370 -24.76 2.32 -25.44
N VAL A 371 -25.43 2.92 -24.46
CA VAL A 371 -26.90 2.87 -24.39
C VAL A 371 -27.57 3.52 -25.61
N PRO A 372 -27.19 4.75 -26.02
CA PRO A 372 -27.68 5.34 -27.28
C PRO A 372 -27.30 4.50 -28.51
N ALA A 373 -26.06 4.00 -28.58
CA ALA A 373 -25.60 3.21 -29.72
C ALA A 373 -26.43 1.92 -29.92
N VAL A 374 -26.77 1.22 -28.83
CA VAL A 374 -27.63 0.02 -28.87
C VAL A 374 -29.07 0.35 -29.28
N ARG A 375 -29.54 1.57 -29.02
CA ARG A 375 -30.84 2.08 -29.49
C ARG A 375 -30.84 2.49 -30.96
N GLY A 376 -29.72 2.35 -31.66
CA GLY A 376 -29.57 2.71 -33.08
C GLY A 376 -29.18 4.17 -33.31
N GLU A 377 -28.79 4.92 -32.27
CA GLU A 377 -28.24 6.27 -32.46
C GLU A 377 -26.81 6.19 -32.98
N ALA A 378 -26.52 6.92 -34.07
CA ALA A 378 -25.19 6.90 -34.68
C ALA A 378 -24.16 7.62 -33.78
N LEU A 379 -23.05 6.95 -33.49
CA LEU A 379 -21.89 7.56 -32.86
C LEU A 379 -21.11 8.37 -33.90
N GLN A 380 -21.15 9.69 -33.79
CA GLN A 380 -20.54 10.60 -34.77
C GLN A 380 -19.74 11.70 -34.10
N GLY A 381 -18.88 12.36 -34.89
CA GLY A 381 -18.11 13.53 -34.49
C GLY A 381 -17.20 13.28 -33.29
N LEU A 382 -17.15 14.27 -32.40
CA LEU A 382 -16.26 14.25 -31.23
C LEU A 382 -16.58 13.13 -30.25
N THR A 383 -17.84 12.67 -30.15
CA THR A 383 -18.23 11.57 -29.27
C THR A 383 -17.53 10.26 -29.66
N LEU A 384 -17.48 9.95 -30.96
CA LEU A 384 -16.78 8.77 -31.49
C LEU A 384 -15.26 8.89 -31.26
N GLN A 385 -14.68 10.06 -31.57
CA GLN A 385 -13.24 10.31 -31.39
C GLN A 385 -12.81 10.15 -29.92
N LEU A 386 -13.54 10.76 -28.98
CA LEU A 386 -13.27 10.65 -27.55
C LEU A 386 -13.44 9.22 -27.03
N SER A 387 -14.41 8.48 -27.57
CA SER A 387 -14.65 7.07 -27.20
C SER A 387 -13.51 6.16 -27.67
N ILE A 388 -12.98 6.39 -28.89
CA ILE A 388 -11.79 5.68 -29.40
C ILE A 388 -10.56 6.02 -28.56
N VAL A 389 -10.35 7.30 -28.24
CA VAL A 389 -9.24 7.74 -27.38
C VAL A 389 -9.35 7.10 -25.99
N LEU A 390 -10.53 7.13 -25.37
CA LEU A 390 -10.77 6.53 -24.05
C LEU A 390 -10.53 5.02 -24.07
N ALA A 391 -11.06 4.30 -25.06
CA ALA A 391 -10.85 2.85 -25.21
C ALA A 391 -9.36 2.51 -25.40
N THR A 392 -8.64 3.31 -26.22
CA THR A 392 -7.21 3.15 -26.45
C THR A 392 -6.41 3.38 -25.17
N LEU A 393 -6.72 4.45 -24.41
CA LEU A 393 -6.06 4.73 -23.13
C LEU A 393 -6.28 3.62 -22.11
N VAL A 394 -7.52 3.12 -22.00
CA VAL A 394 -7.84 2.00 -21.09
C VAL A 394 -7.10 0.73 -21.52
N ALA A 395 -7.04 0.43 -22.83
CA ALA A 395 -6.31 -0.73 -23.34
C ALA A 395 -4.80 -0.63 -23.08
N VAL A 396 -4.17 0.52 -23.36
CA VAL A 396 -2.75 0.77 -23.10
C VAL A 396 -2.46 0.66 -21.60
N ARG A 397 -3.27 1.28 -20.74
CA ARG A 397 -3.15 1.16 -19.28
C ARG A 397 -3.23 -0.32 -18.88
N GLN A 398 -4.25 -1.04 -19.34
CA GLN A 398 -4.44 -2.45 -18.98
C GLN A 398 -3.26 -3.31 -19.41
N MET A 399 -2.67 -3.04 -20.58
CA MET A 399 -1.46 -3.72 -21.05
C MET A 399 -0.27 -3.46 -20.12
N VAL A 400 -0.06 -2.22 -19.65
CA VAL A 400 0.97 -1.90 -18.66
C VAL A 400 0.75 -2.65 -17.34
N THR A 401 -0.49 -2.68 -16.84
CA THR A 401 -0.83 -3.42 -15.62
C THR A 401 -0.56 -4.92 -15.75
N VAL A 402 -0.95 -5.53 -16.87
CA VAL A 402 -0.67 -6.95 -17.14
C VAL A 402 0.83 -7.21 -17.24
N ALA A 403 1.58 -6.33 -17.92
CA ALA A 403 3.04 -6.43 -18.01
C ALA A 403 3.70 -6.33 -16.62
N GLN A 404 3.22 -5.44 -15.74
CA GLN A 404 3.71 -5.35 -14.36
C GLN A 404 3.36 -6.61 -13.57
N ASN A 405 2.13 -7.12 -13.69
CA ASN A 405 1.69 -8.32 -12.98
C ASN A 405 2.48 -9.57 -13.40
N THR A 406 2.77 -9.74 -14.68
CA THR A 406 3.60 -10.86 -15.16
C THR A 406 5.03 -10.78 -14.64
N ARG A 407 5.64 -9.58 -14.59
CA ARG A 407 6.95 -9.35 -13.95
C ARG A 407 6.91 -9.64 -12.45
N LEU A 408 5.84 -9.23 -11.77
CA LEU A 408 5.61 -9.51 -10.35
C LEU A 408 5.60 -11.00 -10.06
N LEU A 409 4.79 -11.73 -10.82
CA LEU A 409 4.67 -13.17 -10.71
C LEU A 409 5.99 -13.89 -11.02
N ALA A 410 6.75 -13.41 -12.01
CA ALA A 410 8.07 -13.96 -12.33
C ALA A 410 9.06 -13.78 -11.17
N SER A 411 9.13 -12.57 -10.60
CA SER A 411 9.99 -12.29 -9.44
C SER A 411 9.59 -13.13 -8.23
N LEU A 412 8.30 -13.24 -7.93
CA LEU A 412 7.80 -14.02 -6.81
C LEU A 412 8.17 -15.51 -6.97
N ARG A 413 8.03 -16.06 -8.18
CA ARG A 413 8.44 -17.44 -8.49
C ARG A 413 9.94 -17.64 -8.31
N ALA A 414 10.77 -16.67 -8.72
CA ALA A 414 12.21 -16.74 -8.53
C ALA A 414 12.59 -16.74 -7.04
N THR A 415 12.00 -15.84 -6.25
CA THR A 415 12.20 -15.79 -4.79
C THR A 415 11.74 -17.08 -4.12
N GLN A 416 10.58 -17.62 -4.50
CA GLN A 416 10.10 -18.90 -3.98
C GLN A 416 11.04 -20.07 -4.31
N ARG A 417 11.63 -20.11 -5.52
CA ARG A 417 12.63 -21.13 -5.87
C ARG A 417 13.89 -20.99 -5.01
N GLY A 418 14.37 -19.77 -4.78
CA GLY A 418 15.52 -19.50 -3.92
C GLY A 418 15.27 -19.95 -2.47
N LEU A 419 14.12 -19.59 -1.91
CA LEU A 419 13.71 -20.02 -0.56
C LEU A 419 13.57 -21.54 -0.45
N ARG A 420 12.99 -22.20 -1.47
CA ARG A 420 12.91 -23.67 -1.49
C ARG A 420 14.28 -24.32 -1.51
N HIS A 421 15.22 -23.80 -2.30
CA HIS A 421 16.58 -24.33 -2.36
C HIS A 421 17.30 -24.15 -1.01
N GLN A 422 17.20 -22.97 -0.38
CA GLN A 422 17.75 -22.72 0.96
C GLN A 422 17.11 -23.62 2.04
N ALA A 423 15.82 -23.92 1.91
CA ALA A 423 15.12 -24.79 2.85
C ALA A 423 15.44 -26.29 2.68
N GLN A 424 16.11 -26.70 1.60
CA GLN A 424 16.36 -28.11 1.27
C GLN A 424 17.85 -28.51 1.27
N HIS A 425 18.77 -27.55 1.29
CA HIS A 425 20.21 -27.81 1.31
C HIS A 425 20.89 -27.26 2.55
N ASP A 426 21.98 -27.90 2.98
CA ASP A 426 22.82 -27.40 4.06
C ASP A 426 23.70 -26.24 3.53
N PRO A 427 23.64 -25.03 4.12
CA PRO A 427 24.30 -23.85 3.58
C PRO A 427 25.83 -23.90 3.68
N LEU A 428 26.40 -24.75 4.55
CA LEU A 428 27.84 -24.88 4.71
C LEU A 428 28.46 -25.81 3.65
N THR A 429 27.80 -26.93 3.37
CA THR A 429 28.34 -28.02 2.56
C THR A 429 27.69 -28.15 1.18
N GLY A 430 26.52 -27.57 0.96
CA GLY A 430 25.74 -27.70 -0.28
C GLY A 430 25.13 -29.09 -0.50
N LEU A 431 25.24 -30.00 0.48
CA LEU A 431 24.55 -31.29 0.47
C LEU A 431 23.06 -31.10 0.80
N ALA A 432 22.25 -32.15 0.64
CA ALA A 432 20.88 -32.13 1.14
C ALA A 432 20.89 -31.89 2.67
N ASN A 433 19.92 -31.13 3.19
CA ASN A 433 19.75 -31.00 4.64
C ASN A 433 18.90 -32.15 5.20
N ARG A 434 18.73 -32.18 6.53
CA ARG A 434 17.90 -33.18 7.22
C ARG A 434 16.48 -33.26 6.64
N SER A 435 15.85 -32.13 6.36
CA SER A 435 14.46 -32.09 5.84
C SER A 435 14.34 -32.73 4.45
N LEU A 436 15.24 -32.40 3.52
CA LEU A 436 15.25 -33.03 2.19
C LEU A 436 15.59 -34.52 2.29
N PHE A 437 16.56 -34.90 3.13
CA PHE A 437 16.93 -36.29 3.33
C PHE A 437 15.77 -37.13 3.84
N THR A 438 15.09 -36.71 4.92
CA THR A 438 13.95 -37.43 5.48
C THR A 438 12.83 -37.59 4.45
N ALA A 439 12.48 -36.52 3.72
CA ALA A 439 11.44 -36.58 2.69
C ALA A 439 11.78 -37.55 1.54
N GLU A 440 13.06 -37.68 1.18
CA GLU A 440 13.50 -38.63 0.15
C GLU A 440 13.53 -40.08 0.66
N VAL A 441 13.85 -40.28 1.95
CA VAL A 441 13.75 -41.58 2.62
C VAL A 441 12.29 -42.01 2.72
N ASP A 442 11.37 -41.11 3.09
CA ASP A 442 9.92 -41.38 3.12
C ASP A 442 9.43 -41.94 1.78
N ARG A 443 9.75 -41.25 0.68
CA ARG A 443 9.36 -41.70 -0.66
C ARG A 443 9.98 -43.05 -1.03
N ALA A 444 11.21 -43.31 -0.58
CA ALA A 444 11.89 -44.57 -0.86
C ALA A 444 11.31 -45.73 -0.03
N VAL A 445 10.92 -45.50 1.23
CA VAL A 445 10.21 -46.46 2.08
C VAL A 445 8.82 -46.77 1.53
N ASP A 446 8.08 -45.76 1.05
CA ASP A 446 6.79 -45.98 0.40
C ASP A 446 6.94 -46.84 -0.87
N ALA A 447 7.95 -46.57 -1.69
CA ALA A 447 8.27 -47.39 -2.86
C ALA A 447 8.68 -48.83 -2.50
N HIS A 448 9.35 -49.02 -1.36
CA HIS A 448 9.66 -50.34 -0.82
C HIS A 448 8.41 -51.09 -0.38
N ARG A 449 7.52 -50.44 0.36
CA ARG A 449 6.27 -51.04 0.85
C ARG A 449 5.32 -51.41 -0.29
N THR A 450 5.26 -50.59 -1.33
CA THR A 450 4.32 -50.78 -2.46
C THR A 450 4.85 -51.70 -3.53
N ALA A 451 6.16 -51.67 -3.83
CA ALA A 451 6.74 -52.37 -4.98
C ALA A 451 7.96 -53.24 -4.63
N GLY A 452 8.24 -53.47 -3.34
CA GLY A 452 9.38 -54.28 -2.88
C GLY A 452 10.74 -53.70 -3.23
N ARG A 453 10.82 -52.43 -3.65
CA ARG A 453 12.08 -51.81 -4.10
C ARG A 453 13.08 -51.73 -2.95
N PRO A 454 14.28 -52.31 -3.06
CA PRO A 454 15.26 -52.25 -1.99
C PRO A 454 15.88 -50.85 -1.88
N LEU A 455 16.22 -50.46 -0.66
CA LEU A 455 16.93 -49.23 -0.34
C LEU A 455 17.93 -49.44 0.80
N VAL A 456 18.94 -48.59 0.84
CA VAL A 456 19.95 -48.58 1.91
C VAL A 456 20.12 -47.17 2.43
N VAL A 457 20.15 -47.03 3.75
CA VAL A 457 20.51 -45.79 4.44
C VAL A 457 21.82 -45.99 5.17
N LEU A 458 22.77 -45.08 4.95
CA LEU A 458 24.02 -45.01 5.68
C LEU A 458 24.03 -43.77 6.55
N PHE A 459 24.34 -43.93 7.84
CA PHE A 459 24.60 -42.83 8.77
C PHE A 459 26.10 -42.76 9.05
N CYS A 460 26.65 -41.55 8.96
CA CYS A 460 28.08 -41.27 9.09
C CYS A 460 28.28 -40.19 10.15
N ASP A 461 29.04 -40.48 11.20
CA ASP A 461 29.41 -39.52 12.24
C ASP A 461 30.94 -39.37 12.26
N LEU A 462 31.44 -38.13 12.27
CA LEU A 462 32.88 -37.88 12.31
C LEU A 462 33.43 -38.11 13.73
N ASP A 463 34.33 -39.08 13.84
CA ASP A 463 34.96 -39.43 15.11
C ASP A 463 35.80 -38.24 15.63
N ASP A 464 35.52 -37.82 16.86
CA ASP A 464 36.22 -36.76 17.60
C ASP A 464 36.22 -35.36 16.94
N PHE A 465 35.23 -35.05 16.09
CA PHE A 465 35.11 -33.73 15.46
C PHE A 465 35.10 -32.57 16.46
N LYS A 466 34.48 -32.76 17.63
CA LYS A 466 34.50 -31.77 18.72
C LYS A 466 35.91 -31.38 19.14
N MET A 467 36.87 -32.31 19.17
CA MET A 467 38.27 -31.99 19.49
C MET A 467 38.91 -31.06 18.45
N VAL A 468 38.50 -31.16 17.18
CA VAL A 468 38.99 -30.26 16.12
C VAL A 468 38.49 -28.84 16.39
N ASN A 469 37.20 -28.69 16.70
CA ASN A 469 36.62 -27.39 17.08
C ASN A 469 37.28 -26.82 18.32
N ASP A 470 37.48 -27.63 19.37
CA ASP A 470 38.06 -27.18 20.64
C ASP A 470 39.55 -26.79 20.49
N THR A 471 40.29 -27.43 19.56
CA THR A 471 41.73 -27.20 19.38
C THR A 471 42.05 -26.12 18.34
N LEU A 472 41.23 -25.99 17.28
CA LEU A 472 41.51 -25.16 16.11
C LEU A 472 40.43 -24.10 15.82
N GLY A 473 39.33 -24.10 16.58
CA GLY A 473 38.21 -23.18 16.41
C GLY A 473 37.16 -23.66 15.39
N HIS A 474 35.97 -23.05 15.43
CA HIS A 474 34.83 -23.42 14.60
C HIS A 474 35.07 -23.22 13.09
N HIS A 475 35.84 -22.21 12.69
CA HIS A 475 36.19 -22.01 11.28
C HIS A 475 36.97 -23.19 10.68
N ALA A 476 37.87 -23.79 11.47
CA ALA A 476 38.60 -25.00 11.09
C ALA A 476 37.65 -26.20 10.97
N GLY A 477 36.69 -26.31 11.89
CA GLY A 477 35.61 -27.29 11.80
C GLY A 477 34.79 -27.15 10.52
N ASP A 478 34.44 -25.93 10.14
CA ASP A 478 33.68 -25.65 8.92
C ASP A 478 34.45 -26.00 7.65
N GLU A 479 35.75 -25.71 7.59
CA GLU A 479 36.63 -26.13 6.49
C GLU A 479 36.70 -27.66 6.40
N LEU A 480 36.85 -28.34 7.54
CA LEU A 480 36.83 -29.79 7.61
C LEU A 480 35.49 -30.36 7.11
N LEU A 481 34.36 -29.80 7.51
CA LEU A 481 33.03 -30.25 7.09
C LEU A 481 32.82 -30.09 5.57
N ARG A 482 33.31 -29.00 4.97
CA ARG A 482 33.29 -28.82 3.49
C ARG A 482 34.15 -29.87 2.80
N ALA A 483 35.35 -30.14 3.32
CA ALA A 483 36.25 -31.13 2.75
C ALA A 483 35.68 -32.56 2.87
N VAL A 484 35.07 -32.89 4.01
CA VAL A 484 34.36 -34.16 4.23
C VAL A 484 33.21 -34.30 3.25
N ALA A 485 32.38 -33.26 3.09
CA ALA A 485 31.26 -33.29 2.15
C ALA A 485 31.73 -33.54 0.71
N GLY A 486 32.84 -32.91 0.29
CA GLY A 486 33.45 -33.15 -1.02
C GLY A 486 33.91 -34.60 -1.21
N ARG A 487 34.64 -35.16 -0.24
CA ARG A 487 35.10 -36.56 -0.30
C ARG A 487 33.95 -37.57 -0.22
N LEU A 488 32.93 -37.29 0.60
CA LEU A 488 31.73 -38.10 0.72
C LEU A 488 30.98 -38.17 -0.62
N ARG A 489 30.79 -37.02 -1.28
CA ARG A 489 30.14 -36.95 -2.60
C ARG A 489 30.92 -37.73 -3.67
N GLY A 490 32.25 -37.71 -3.63
CA GLY A 490 33.10 -38.52 -4.52
C GLY A 490 33.12 -40.02 -4.19
N ALA A 491 32.73 -40.41 -2.98
CA ALA A 491 32.69 -41.79 -2.51
C ALA A 491 31.34 -42.49 -2.73
N VAL A 492 30.33 -41.79 -3.23
CA VAL A 492 28.99 -42.34 -3.54
C VAL A 492 28.70 -42.27 -5.03
N ARG A 493 27.62 -42.90 -5.49
CA ARG A 493 27.20 -42.80 -6.90
C ARG A 493 26.44 -41.50 -7.15
N GLN A 494 26.29 -41.12 -8.42
CA GLN A 494 25.62 -39.86 -8.78
C GLN A 494 24.12 -39.91 -8.48
N GLU A 495 23.51 -41.09 -8.54
CA GLU A 495 22.11 -41.37 -8.24
C GLU A 495 21.79 -41.45 -6.72
N ASP A 496 22.82 -41.56 -5.87
CA ASP A 496 22.67 -41.62 -4.42
C ASP A 496 22.52 -40.21 -3.84
N LEU A 497 21.66 -40.07 -2.83
CA LEU A 497 21.45 -38.79 -2.15
C LEU A 497 22.39 -38.67 -0.96
N THR A 498 23.26 -37.67 -0.96
CA THR A 498 24.12 -37.30 0.18
C THR A 498 23.55 -36.11 0.93
N ALA A 499 23.54 -36.23 2.27
CA ALA A 499 22.99 -35.21 3.16
C ALA A 499 23.90 -34.91 4.35
N ARG A 500 23.80 -33.70 4.88
CA ARG A 500 24.29 -33.35 6.22
C ARG A 500 23.08 -33.18 7.13
N LEU A 501 23.00 -34.01 8.17
CA LEU A 501 21.86 -34.03 9.09
C LEU A 501 21.99 -32.97 10.20
N GLY A 502 23.22 -32.53 10.49
CA GLY A 502 23.54 -31.48 11.46
C GLY A 502 24.88 -31.75 12.13
N GLY A 503 25.57 -30.70 12.60
CA GLY A 503 26.87 -30.87 13.26
C GLY A 503 27.89 -31.61 12.39
N ASP A 504 28.33 -32.76 12.85
CA ASP A 504 29.25 -33.74 12.23
C ASP A 504 28.56 -34.98 11.63
N GLU A 505 27.24 -34.98 11.57
CA GLU A 505 26.44 -36.09 11.04
C GLU A 505 26.13 -35.92 9.54
N PHE A 506 26.45 -36.95 8.78
CA PHE A 506 26.15 -37.09 7.36
C PHE A 506 25.34 -38.35 7.11
N ALA A 507 24.60 -38.38 6.01
CA ALA A 507 23.86 -39.55 5.60
C ALA A 507 23.87 -39.77 4.09
N VAL A 508 23.67 -41.01 3.68
CA VAL A 508 23.55 -41.42 2.28
C VAL A 508 22.30 -42.28 2.13
N LEU A 509 21.45 -41.95 1.16
CA LEU A 509 20.33 -42.78 0.73
C LEU A 509 20.66 -43.37 -0.65
N MET A 510 20.70 -44.68 -0.72
CA MET A 510 20.94 -45.44 -1.94
C MET A 510 19.65 -46.12 -2.41
N ARG A 511 19.39 -46.04 -3.71
CA ARG A 511 18.15 -46.54 -4.36
C ARG A 511 18.51 -47.30 -5.63
N GLY A 512 17.58 -48.12 -6.12
CA GLY A 512 17.78 -48.86 -7.38
C GLY A 512 18.87 -49.93 -7.25
N LEU A 513 18.77 -50.76 -6.21
CA LEU A 513 19.78 -51.76 -5.84
C LEU A 513 19.28 -53.18 -6.18
N PRO A 514 19.35 -53.63 -7.46
CA PRO A 514 18.73 -54.88 -7.88
C PRO A 514 19.35 -56.13 -7.24
N ASP A 515 20.66 -56.14 -6.98
CA ASP A 515 21.39 -57.32 -6.51
C ASP A 515 22.22 -57.02 -5.24
N GLY A 516 21.87 -57.69 -4.13
CA GLY A 516 22.65 -57.64 -2.88
C GLY A 516 22.74 -56.26 -2.22
N PRO A 517 21.62 -55.60 -1.87
CA PRO A 517 21.61 -54.24 -1.32
C PRO A 517 22.47 -54.11 -0.06
N ARG A 518 22.51 -55.13 0.80
CA ARG A 518 23.40 -55.18 1.97
C ARG A 518 24.88 -55.09 1.59
N ALA A 519 25.34 -55.92 0.67
CA ALA A 519 26.73 -55.93 0.23
C ALA A 519 27.10 -54.58 -0.44
N MET A 520 26.19 -53.99 -1.21
CA MET A 520 26.38 -52.67 -1.80
C MET A 520 26.50 -51.57 -0.75
N GLY A 521 25.65 -51.61 0.28
CA GLY A 521 25.70 -50.69 1.42
C GLY A 521 27.00 -50.80 2.19
N GLU A 522 27.43 -52.02 2.52
CA GLU A 522 28.69 -52.29 3.22
C GLU A 522 29.92 -51.87 2.40
N ASN A 523 29.92 -52.15 1.09
CA ASN A 523 30.96 -51.69 0.17
C ASN A 523 31.03 -50.17 0.08
N THR A 524 29.88 -49.49 0.06
CA THR A 524 29.82 -48.02 0.04
C THR A 524 30.30 -47.44 1.37
N ALA A 525 29.93 -48.06 2.50
CA ALA A 525 30.45 -47.67 3.81
C ALA A 525 31.97 -47.81 3.88
N ALA A 526 32.54 -48.90 3.37
CA ALA A 526 33.98 -49.10 3.30
C ALA A 526 34.67 -48.06 2.40
N ARG A 527 34.10 -47.76 1.24
CA ARG A 527 34.59 -46.70 0.33
C ARG A 527 34.57 -45.33 0.99
N ILE A 528 33.51 -44.98 1.71
CA ILE A 528 33.42 -43.72 2.47
C ILE A 528 34.52 -43.67 3.53
N GLN A 529 34.71 -44.73 4.30
CA GLN A 529 35.75 -44.78 5.32
C GLN A 529 37.16 -44.63 4.73
N GLU A 530 37.44 -45.28 3.60
CA GLU A 530 38.74 -45.17 2.93
C GLU A 530 38.94 -43.79 2.31
N ALA A 531 37.90 -43.19 1.72
CA ALA A 531 37.96 -41.83 1.19
C ALA A 531 38.24 -40.77 2.27
N LEU A 532 37.77 -41.00 3.50
CA LEU A 532 38.01 -40.10 4.63
C LEU A 532 39.35 -40.38 5.34
N ARG A 533 40.03 -41.49 5.06
CA ARG A 533 41.27 -41.90 5.73
C ARG A 533 42.47 -40.97 5.49
N PRO A 534 42.73 -40.41 4.29
CA PRO A 534 43.83 -39.48 4.10
C PRO A 534 43.68 -38.25 4.99
N ALA A 535 44.77 -37.77 5.60
CA ALA A 535 44.74 -36.58 6.44
C ALA A 535 44.09 -35.38 5.74
N PHE A 536 43.27 -34.62 6.45
CA PHE A 536 42.73 -33.34 6.01
C PHE A 536 43.74 -32.24 6.31
N GLN A 537 43.92 -31.34 5.34
CA GLN A 537 44.64 -30.09 5.58
C GLN A 537 43.61 -29.04 6.00
N VAL A 538 43.72 -28.55 7.22
CA VAL A 538 42.81 -27.56 7.80
C VAL A 538 43.67 -26.51 8.48
N HIS A 539 43.58 -25.25 8.03
CA HIS A 539 44.49 -24.16 8.47
C HIS A 539 45.99 -24.56 8.45
N GLY A 540 46.44 -25.25 7.39
CA GLY A 540 47.83 -25.66 7.21
C GLY A 540 48.34 -26.75 8.17
N ARG A 541 47.45 -27.39 8.95
CA ARG A 541 47.79 -28.52 9.83
C ARG A 541 47.12 -29.80 9.32
N ARG A 542 47.85 -30.92 9.37
CA ARG A 542 47.30 -32.24 9.06
C ARG A 542 46.45 -32.75 10.22
N ARG A 543 45.21 -33.15 9.93
CA ARG A 543 44.29 -33.79 10.87
C ARG A 543 43.77 -35.10 10.31
N ASP A 544 43.98 -36.16 11.07
CA ASP A 544 43.40 -37.46 10.78
C ASP A 544 42.01 -37.51 11.40
N VAL A 545 40.99 -37.53 10.54
CA VAL A 545 39.58 -37.63 10.93
C VAL A 545 39.04 -38.91 10.31
N GLN A 546 38.33 -39.69 11.11
CA GLN A 546 37.69 -40.91 10.66
C GLN A 546 36.17 -40.76 10.82
N ALA A 547 35.40 -41.56 10.09
CA ALA A 547 33.95 -41.60 10.27
C ALA A 547 33.50 -42.98 10.74
N SER A 548 32.62 -43.01 11.73
CA SER A 548 31.86 -44.20 12.10
C SER A 548 30.64 -44.29 11.20
N VAL A 549 30.50 -45.40 10.47
CA VAL A 549 29.43 -45.57 9.46
C VAL A 549 28.53 -46.74 9.86
N GLY A 550 27.24 -46.47 9.99
CA GLY A 550 26.17 -47.47 10.16
C GLY A 550 25.44 -47.71 8.84
N VAL A 551 25.05 -48.96 8.58
CA VAL A 551 24.32 -49.35 7.37
C VAL A 551 23.01 -50.01 7.79
N ALA A 552 21.89 -49.48 7.30
CA ALA A 552 20.58 -50.11 7.41
C ALA A 552 20.03 -50.42 6.02
N VAL A 553 19.48 -51.61 5.87
CA VAL A 553 18.96 -52.14 4.61
C VAL A 553 17.49 -52.41 4.78
N ALA A 554 16.70 -52.02 3.79
CA ALA A 554 15.32 -52.44 3.63
C ALA A 554 15.20 -53.18 2.30
N ASP A 555 14.88 -54.47 2.38
CA ASP A 555 14.67 -55.38 1.25
C ASP A 555 13.61 -56.42 1.63
N THR A 556 13.30 -57.37 0.73
CA THR A 556 12.27 -58.39 0.97
C THR A 556 12.60 -59.31 2.17
N SER A 557 13.87 -59.46 2.53
CA SER A 557 14.31 -60.26 3.68
C SER A 557 14.33 -59.47 5.00
N SER A 558 14.36 -58.14 4.91
CA SER A 558 14.35 -57.24 6.06
C SER A 558 13.42 -56.04 5.79
N PRO A 559 12.09 -56.24 5.80
CA PRO A 559 11.15 -55.17 5.54
C PRO A 559 11.17 -54.11 6.65
N VAL A 560 10.69 -52.91 6.31
CA VAL A 560 10.49 -51.77 7.22
C VAL A 560 9.08 -51.22 7.08
N ALA A 561 8.45 -50.85 8.20
CA ALA A 561 7.09 -50.32 8.24
C ALA A 561 7.05 -48.79 8.11
N SER A 562 8.10 -48.09 8.52
CA SER A 562 8.18 -46.63 8.44
C SER A 562 9.61 -46.12 8.26
N THR A 563 9.72 -44.83 7.92
CA THR A 563 10.99 -44.11 7.82
C THR A 563 11.72 -44.04 9.15
N GLU A 564 11.01 -43.77 10.24
CA GLU A 564 11.59 -43.69 11.58
C GLU A 564 12.26 -45.02 11.96
N GLU A 565 11.64 -46.15 11.62
CA GLU A 565 12.22 -47.47 11.86
C GLU A 565 13.54 -47.65 11.10
N LEU A 566 13.58 -47.32 9.81
CA LEU A 566 14.79 -47.46 8.99
C LEU A 566 15.91 -46.52 9.46
N LEU A 567 15.60 -45.27 9.77
CA LEU A 567 16.56 -44.30 10.30
C LEU A 567 17.09 -44.73 11.67
N HIS A 568 16.22 -45.28 12.52
CA HIS A 568 16.62 -45.80 13.83
C HIS A 568 17.57 -47.01 13.70
N ARG A 569 17.30 -47.94 12.77
CA ARG A 569 18.22 -49.05 12.47
C ARG A 569 19.60 -48.54 12.01
N ALA A 570 19.63 -47.48 11.18
CA ALA A 570 20.88 -46.89 10.69
C ALA A 570 21.69 -46.25 11.83
N ASP A 571 21.03 -45.50 12.71
CA ASP A 571 21.63 -44.87 13.88
C ASP A 571 22.20 -45.91 14.87
N GLN A 572 21.42 -46.95 15.18
CA GLN A 572 21.90 -48.05 16.03
C GLN A 572 23.15 -48.74 15.45
N ALA A 573 23.17 -48.99 14.15
CA ALA A 573 24.33 -49.58 13.47
C ALA A 573 25.56 -48.66 13.53
N MET A 574 25.36 -47.35 13.35
CA MET A 574 26.43 -46.34 13.44
C MET A 574 26.99 -46.26 14.87
N TYR A 575 26.11 -46.22 15.87
CA TYR A 575 26.49 -46.18 17.27
C TYR A 575 27.29 -47.43 17.69
N ALA A 576 26.89 -48.60 17.19
CA ALA A 576 27.64 -49.84 17.39
C ALA A 576 29.05 -49.77 16.77
N ALA A 577 29.17 -49.22 15.55
CA ALA A 577 30.46 -49.01 14.89
C ALA A 577 31.37 -48.04 15.68
N LYS A 578 30.81 -46.93 16.16
CA LYS A 578 31.50 -45.92 16.98
C LYS A 578 32.05 -46.52 18.28
N ASN A 579 31.25 -47.34 18.96
CA ASN A 579 31.67 -48.00 20.20
C ASN A 579 32.74 -49.05 19.99
N ARG A 580 32.67 -49.86 18.92
CA ARG A 580 33.72 -50.83 18.58
C ARG A 580 35.06 -50.13 18.36
N ARG A 581 35.07 -49.02 17.63
CA ARG A 581 36.28 -48.21 17.40
C ARG A 581 36.82 -47.59 18.68
N ARG A 582 35.97 -47.00 19.52
CA ARG A 582 36.38 -46.44 20.82
C ARG A 582 37.04 -47.49 21.72
N ARG A 583 36.50 -48.72 21.74
CA ARG A 583 37.10 -49.85 22.46
C ARG A 583 38.45 -50.25 21.87
N ALA A 584 38.56 -50.37 20.55
CA ALA A 584 39.82 -50.71 19.87
C ALA A 584 40.93 -49.66 20.12
N ARG A 585 40.59 -48.36 20.13
CA ARG A 585 41.55 -47.29 20.47
C ARG A 585 42.04 -47.36 21.92
N ARG A 586 41.17 -47.76 22.86
CA ARG A 586 41.53 -47.93 24.28
C ARG A 586 42.45 -49.13 24.50
N THR A 587 42.27 -50.23 23.77
CA THR A 587 43.15 -51.40 23.88
C THR A 587 44.53 -51.18 23.24
N THR A 588 44.63 -50.34 22.19
CA THR A 588 45.93 -49.94 21.60
C THR A 588 46.72 -48.92 22.44
N ARG A 589 46.07 -48.19 23.37
CA ARG A 589 46.72 -47.33 24.37
C ARG A 589 46.82 -48.06 25.71
N GLY A 590 47.69 -49.07 25.82
CA GLY A 590 48.00 -49.73 27.10
C GLY A 590 48.63 -48.78 28.13
N PRO A 591 48.60 -49.11 29.45
CA PRO A 591 48.98 -48.20 30.53
C PRO A 591 50.46 -47.76 30.41
N ARG A 592 50.71 -46.46 30.48
CA ARG A 592 52.06 -45.90 30.67
C ARG A 592 52.67 -46.56 31.92
N ARG A 593 53.67 -47.44 31.73
CA ARG A 593 54.53 -47.91 32.82
C ARG A 593 55.15 -46.68 33.48
N THR A 594 54.74 -46.39 34.71
CA THR A 594 55.48 -45.54 35.63
C THR A 594 56.83 -46.21 35.89
N ALA A 595 57.88 -45.69 35.24
CA ALA A 595 59.24 -46.06 35.57
C ALA A 595 59.57 -45.42 36.92
N ARG A 596 59.66 -46.26 37.94
CA ARG A 596 60.19 -45.96 39.26
C ARG A 596 61.70 -46.19 39.21
N ARG A 597 62.49 -45.12 39.17
CA ARG A 597 63.75 -44.95 39.92
C ARG A 597 64.28 -43.54 39.70
#